data_AF-A0A660NBM1-F1
#
_entry.id   AF-A0A660NBM1-F1
#
_cell.length_a   1.000
_cell.length_b   1.000
_cell.length_c   1.000
_cell.angle_alpha   90.00
_cell.angle_beta   90.00
_cell.angle_gamma   90.00
#
_symmetry.space_group_name_H-M   'P 1'
#
loop_
_entity.id
_entity.type
_entity.pdbx_description
1 polymer ?
#
loop_
_entity_poly.entity_id
_entity_poly.type
_entity_poly.pdbx_seq_one_letter_code
_entity_poly.pdbx_strand_id
1 'polypeptide(L)'
;MPELIADLEDQATACLLASVPHINRPTAVQISKKLARYLTDNWRGQIIYFPKNAGGELDERDKQIWAEFDGRNHQQLAKKYNLATQQIYQIIKRARAADAQARQRSIFDE
;
A
#
# COMPACT_ATOMS: atom_id res chain seq x y z
N MET A 1 11.46 -3.58 22.54
CA MET A 1 11.30 -4.75 21.65
C MET A 1 10.06 -5.59 21.98
N PRO A 2 9.74 -5.93 23.25
CA PRO A 2 8.47 -6.61 23.57
C PRO A 2 7.24 -5.81 23.12
N GLU A 3 7.32 -4.49 23.27
CA GLU A 3 6.25 -3.57 22.87
C GLU A 3 5.96 -3.58 21.36
N LEU A 4 6.98 -3.73 20.51
CA LEU A 4 6.79 -3.79 19.05
C LEU A 4 6.11 -5.10 18.63
N ILE A 5 6.42 -6.21 19.29
CA ILE A 5 5.77 -7.49 19.02
C ILE A 5 4.31 -7.44 19.46
N ALA A 6 4.04 -6.86 20.64
CA ALA A 6 2.67 -6.65 21.11
C ALA A 6 1.87 -5.75 20.14
N ASP A 7 2.46 -4.64 19.69
CA ASP A 7 1.81 -3.76 18.71
C ASP A 7 1.58 -4.49 17.38
N LEU A 8 2.55 -5.29 16.89
CA LEU A 8 2.35 -6.13 15.70
C LEU A 8 1.17 -7.11 15.85
N GLU A 9 1.02 -7.74 17.01
CA GLU A 9 -0.12 -8.63 17.30
C GLU A 9 -1.45 -7.86 17.28
N ASP A 10 -1.48 -6.66 17.87
CA ASP A 10 -2.67 -5.81 17.92
C ASP A 10 -3.05 -5.29 16.54
N GLN A 11 -2.08 -4.78 15.76
CA GLN A 11 -2.30 -4.31 14.39
C GLN A 11 -2.76 -5.44 13.46
N ALA A 12 -2.16 -6.64 13.58
CA ALA A 12 -2.58 -7.80 12.82
C ALA A 12 -4.00 -8.24 13.19
N THR A 13 -4.35 -8.19 14.49
CA THR A 13 -5.70 -8.52 14.96
C THR A 13 -6.73 -7.52 14.41
N ALA A 14 -6.42 -6.23 14.46
CA ALA A 14 -7.27 -5.17 13.92
C ALA A 14 -7.47 -5.32 12.40
N CYS A 15 -6.39 -5.59 11.66
CA CYS A 15 -6.43 -5.84 10.22
C CYS A 15 -7.35 -7.03 9.89
N LEU A 16 -7.13 -8.18 10.53
CA LEU A 16 -7.93 -9.39 10.28
C LEU A 16 -9.43 -9.16 10.55
N LEU A 17 -9.77 -8.50 11.66
CA LEU A 17 -11.16 -8.17 12.01
C LEU A 17 -11.82 -7.21 11.00
N ALA A 18 -11.04 -6.33 10.37
CA ALA A 18 -11.54 -5.37 9.39
C ALA A 18 -11.64 -5.95 7.98
N SER A 19 -10.76 -6.87 7.59
CA SER A 19 -10.59 -7.30 6.20
C SER A 19 -11.06 -8.72 5.91
N VAL A 20 -11.22 -9.59 6.91
CA VAL A 20 -11.59 -11.00 6.71
C VAL A 20 -13.04 -11.25 7.14
N PRO A 21 -13.96 -11.56 6.21
CA PRO A 21 -15.34 -11.85 6.56
C PRO A 21 -15.48 -13.04 7.51
N HIS A 22 -16.42 -12.94 8.46
CA HIS A 22 -16.80 -14.00 9.41
C HIS A 22 -15.68 -14.49 10.36
N ILE A 23 -14.53 -13.82 10.41
CA ILE A 23 -13.52 -14.15 11.43
C ILE A 23 -13.98 -13.65 12.80
N ASN A 24 -13.86 -14.50 13.82
CA ASN A 24 -14.12 -14.08 15.19
C ASN A 24 -12.84 -13.55 15.87
N ARG A 25 -13.01 -12.70 16.88
CA ARG A 25 -11.89 -12.09 17.62
C ARG A 25 -10.93 -13.12 18.23
N PRO A 26 -11.39 -14.19 18.92
CA PRO A 26 -10.48 -15.21 19.45
C PRO A 26 -9.54 -15.83 18.39
N THR A 27 -10.08 -16.18 17.22
CA THR A 27 -9.32 -16.73 16.10
C THR A 27 -8.35 -15.68 15.53
N ALA A 28 -8.78 -14.44 15.34
CA ALA A 28 -7.92 -13.36 14.87
C ALA A 28 -6.71 -13.11 15.80
N VAL A 29 -6.94 -13.11 17.12
CA VAL A 29 -5.86 -12.98 18.12
C VAL A 29 -4.90 -14.17 18.04
N GLN A 30 -5.40 -15.40 17.93
CA GLN A 30 -4.54 -16.58 17.80
C GLN A 30 -3.66 -16.54 16.54
N ILE A 31 -4.23 -16.14 15.39
CA ILE A 31 -3.48 -16.00 14.13
C ILE A 31 -2.40 -14.93 14.29
N SER A 32 -2.76 -13.78 14.87
CA SER A 32 -1.85 -12.65 15.04
C SER A 32 -0.65 -13.01 15.91
N LYS A 33 -0.86 -13.73 17.02
CA LYS A 33 0.22 -14.27 17.86
C LYS A 33 1.15 -15.23 17.12
N LYS A 34 0.58 -16.14 16.33
CA LYS A 34 1.36 -17.07 15.51
C LYS A 34 2.17 -16.33 14.45
N LEU A 35 1.58 -15.33 13.80
CA LEU A 35 2.25 -14.48 12.81
C LEU A 35 3.40 -13.69 13.45
N ALA A 36 3.15 -12.99 14.56
CA ALA A 36 4.16 -12.20 15.24
C ALA A 36 5.35 -13.06 15.67
N ARG A 37 5.09 -14.27 16.18
CA ARG A 37 6.13 -15.23 16.52
C ARG A 37 6.90 -15.71 15.30
N TYR A 38 6.22 -16.07 14.22
CA TYR A 38 6.86 -16.48 12.97
C TYR A 38 7.77 -15.37 12.41
N LEU A 39 7.30 -14.12 12.36
CA LEU A 39 8.10 -12.99 11.89
C LEU A 39 9.30 -12.73 12.79
N THR A 40 9.12 -12.80 14.12
CA THR A 40 10.23 -12.68 15.06
C THR A 40 11.25 -13.80 14.87
N ASP A 41 10.80 -15.03 14.61
CA ASP A 41 11.68 -16.18 14.42
C ASP A 41 12.50 -16.09 13.12
N ASN A 42 12.00 -15.41 12.10
CA ASN A 42 12.68 -15.27 10.82
C ASN A 42 13.48 -13.97 10.68
N TRP A 43 13.04 -12.89 11.32
CA TRP A 43 13.57 -11.54 11.09
C TRP A 43 14.24 -10.90 12.30
N ARG A 44 14.31 -11.60 13.45
CA ARG A 44 15.07 -11.09 14.60
C ARG A 44 16.51 -10.74 14.20
N GLY A 45 17.02 -9.63 14.73
CA GLY A 45 18.36 -9.13 14.43
C GLY A 45 18.48 -8.33 13.12
N GLN A 46 17.42 -8.23 12.33
CA GLN A 46 17.37 -7.37 11.14
C GLN A 46 16.87 -5.96 11.49
N ILE A 47 17.34 -4.95 10.75
CA ILE A 47 16.77 -3.60 10.78
C ILE A 47 15.71 -3.50 9.69
N ILE A 48 14.44 -3.50 10.08
CA ILE A 48 13.30 -3.44 9.15
C ILE A 48 12.89 -1.97 8.95
N TYR A 49 12.90 -1.52 7.71
CA TYR A 49 12.43 -0.18 7.31
C TYR A 49 11.17 -0.29 6.45
N PHE A 50 10.14 0.48 6.80
CA PHE A 50 8.91 0.61 6.01
C PHE A 50 8.92 1.95 5.27
N PRO A 51 9.26 1.99 3.96
CA PRO A 51 9.21 3.22 3.20
C PRO A 51 7.77 3.72 3.07
N LYS A 52 7.56 5.04 3.15
CA LYS A 52 6.24 5.67 2.97
C LYS A 52 5.58 5.35 1.61
N ASN A 53 6.37 4.92 0.61
CA ASN A 53 5.95 4.61 -0.75
C ASN A 53 6.65 3.32 -1.25
N ALA A 54 6.46 2.20 -0.54
CA ALA A 54 7.24 0.98 -0.73
C ALA A 54 7.02 0.19 -2.03
N GLY A 55 6.15 0.63 -2.93
CA GLY A 55 5.94 -0.07 -4.20
C GLY A 55 5.41 0.90 -5.24
N GLY A 56 5.98 0.87 -6.44
CA GLY A 56 5.51 1.63 -7.61
C GLY A 56 4.10 1.27 -8.10
N GLU A 57 3.30 0.58 -7.30
CA GLU A 57 1.88 0.40 -7.56
C GLU A 57 1.15 1.67 -7.12
N LEU A 58 0.42 2.27 -8.07
CA LEU A 58 -0.48 3.37 -7.76
C LEU A 58 -1.52 2.85 -6.76
N ASP A 59 -1.65 3.52 -5.63
CA ASP A 59 -2.80 3.30 -4.75
C ASP A 59 -4.10 3.64 -5.50
N GLU A 60 -5.25 3.23 -4.95
CA GLU A 60 -6.53 3.40 -5.65
C GLU A 60 -6.85 4.87 -5.96
N ARG A 61 -6.40 5.79 -5.10
CA ARG A 61 -6.52 7.23 -5.33
C ARG A 61 -5.63 7.69 -6.48
N ASP A 62 -4.38 7.24 -6.53
CA ASP A 62 -3.41 7.57 -7.57
C ASP A 62 -3.89 7.06 -8.95
N LYS A 63 -4.54 5.88 -9.00
CA LYS A 63 -5.21 5.38 -10.22
C LYS A 63 -6.37 6.26 -10.66
N GLN A 64 -7.21 6.71 -9.73
CA GLN A 64 -8.31 7.63 -10.04
C GLN A 64 -7.79 8.98 -10.53
N ILE A 65 -6.75 9.52 -9.90
CA ILE A 65 -6.08 10.75 -10.34
C ILE A 65 -5.56 10.60 -11.77
N TRP A 66 -4.97 9.45 -12.12
CA TRP A 66 -4.52 9.16 -13.48
C TRP A 66 -5.68 9.07 -14.48
N ALA A 67 -6.77 8.37 -14.12
CA ALA A 67 -7.94 8.23 -14.99
C ALA A 67 -8.64 9.58 -15.27
N GLU A 68 -8.59 10.51 -14.32
CA GLU A 68 -9.18 11.85 -14.45
C GLU A 68 -8.22 12.90 -15.06
N PHE A 69 -6.98 12.54 -15.33
CA PHE A 69 -5.98 13.47 -15.82
C PHE A 69 -6.16 13.76 -17.32
N ASP A 70 -6.40 15.03 -17.66
CA ASP A 70 -6.65 15.48 -19.05
C ASP A 70 -5.40 16.07 -19.75
N GLY A 71 -4.25 16.05 -19.09
CA GLY A 71 -3.01 16.65 -19.58
C GLY A 71 -2.70 18.04 -19.00
N ARG A 72 -3.69 18.76 -18.47
CA ARG A 72 -3.55 20.18 -18.05
C ARG A 72 -4.19 20.48 -16.69
N ASN A 73 -5.06 19.61 -16.16
CA ASN A 73 -5.85 19.83 -14.95
C ASN A 73 -5.17 19.59 -13.59
N HIS A 74 -3.82 19.66 -13.49
CA HIS A 74 -3.08 19.40 -12.25
C HIS A 74 -3.59 20.19 -11.02
N GLN A 75 -3.92 21.48 -11.21
CA GLN A 75 -4.43 22.34 -10.13
C GLN A 75 -5.84 21.95 -9.68
N GLN A 76 -6.67 21.45 -10.61
CA GLN A 76 -8.03 21.00 -10.30
C GLN A 76 -7.98 19.69 -9.52
N LEU A 77 -7.14 18.75 -9.94
CA LEU A 77 -6.90 17.49 -9.23
C LEU A 77 -6.31 17.73 -7.83
N ALA A 78 -5.36 18.67 -7.70
CA ALA A 78 -4.79 19.05 -6.42
C ALA A 78 -5.87 19.49 -5.42
N LYS A 79 -6.80 20.33 -5.86
CA LYS A 79 -7.96 20.76 -5.05
C LYS A 79 -8.92 19.61 -4.74
N LYS A 80 -9.28 18.80 -5.74
CA LYS A 80 -10.24 17.69 -5.60
C LYS A 80 -9.76 16.64 -4.59
N TYR A 81 -8.48 16.29 -4.62
CA TYR A 81 -7.91 15.24 -3.78
C TYR A 81 -7.22 15.75 -2.50
N ASN A 82 -7.28 17.07 -2.24
CA ASN A 82 -6.61 17.71 -1.12
C ASN A 82 -5.10 17.39 -1.05
N LEU A 83 -4.42 17.58 -2.18
CA LEU A 83 -2.99 17.33 -2.35
C LEU A 83 -2.28 18.59 -2.85
N ALA A 84 -0.99 18.72 -2.56
CA ALA A 84 -0.17 19.73 -3.19
C ALA A 84 -0.04 19.45 -4.69
N THR A 85 0.00 20.48 -5.53
CA THR A 85 0.14 20.32 -6.99
C THR A 85 1.37 19.50 -7.37
N GLN A 86 2.47 19.64 -6.63
CA GLN A 86 3.69 18.86 -6.84
C GLN A 86 3.47 17.36 -6.61
N GLN A 87 2.60 16.96 -5.68
CA GLN A 87 2.26 15.55 -5.47
C GLN A 87 1.49 15.00 -6.69
N ILE A 88 0.57 15.78 -7.26
CA ILE A 88 -0.14 15.42 -8.50
C ILE A 88 0.84 15.16 -9.64
N TYR A 89 1.85 16.03 -9.83
CA TYR A 89 2.91 15.80 -10.83
C TYR A 89 3.64 14.47 -10.61
N GLN A 90 3.99 14.14 -9.37
CA GLN A 90 4.69 12.87 -9.06
C GLN A 90 3.79 11.65 -9.27
N ILE A 91 2.49 11.76 -8.97
CA ILE A 91 1.49 10.71 -9.22
C ILE A 91 1.40 10.44 -10.72
N ILE A 92 1.20 11.49 -11.53
CA ILE A 92 1.10 11.39 -12.99
C ILE A 92 2.39 10.81 -13.59
N LYS A 93 3.56 11.23 -13.11
CA LYS A 93 4.85 10.70 -13.56
C LYS A 93 4.96 9.19 -13.32
N ARG A 94 4.60 8.73 -12.11
CA ARG A 94 4.60 7.29 -11.77
C ARG A 94 3.58 6.52 -12.61
N ALA A 95 2.37 7.06 -12.76
CA ALA A 95 1.31 6.42 -13.53
C ALA A 95 1.66 6.25 -15.01
N ARG A 96 2.26 7.27 -15.62
CA ARG A 96 2.74 7.21 -17.00
C ARG A 96 3.82 6.14 -17.20
N ALA A 97 4.72 5.97 -16.23
CA ALA A 97 5.75 4.93 -16.29
C ALA A 97 5.12 3.52 -16.20
N ALA A 98 4.15 3.33 -15.30
CA ALA A 98 3.42 2.07 -15.16
C ALA A 98 2.61 1.71 -16.42
N ASP A 99 1.91 2.67 -17.01
CA ASP A 99 1.12 2.48 -18.23
C ASP A 99 2.01 2.14 -19.45
N ALA A 100 3.15 2.81 -19.60
CA ALA A 100 4.12 2.50 -20.65
C ALA A 100 4.69 1.08 -20.51
N GLN A 101 5.00 0.66 -19.28
CA GLN A 101 5.48 -0.70 -19.00
C GLN A 101 4.40 -1.76 -19.28
N ALA A 102 3.14 -1.48 -18.95
CA ALA A 102 2.02 -2.38 -19.24
C ALA A 102 1.82 -2.57 -20.76
N ARG A 103 1.82 -1.48 -21.53
CA ARG A 103 1.73 -1.51 -23.00
C ARG A 103 2.92 -2.21 -23.64
N GLN A 104 4.13 -2.04 -23.10
CA GLN A 104 5.31 -2.73 -23.62
C GLN A 104 5.21 -4.25 -23.40
N ARG A 105 4.71 -4.71 -22.24
CA ARG A 105 4.51 -6.14 -21.98
C ARG A 105 3.48 -6.77 -22.93
N SER A 106 2.36 -6.10 -23.19
CA SER A 106 1.31 -6.64 -24.06
C SER A 106 1.75 -6.87 -25.51
N ILE A 107 2.85 -6.27 -25.95
CA ILE A 107 3.40 -6.44 -27.30
C ILE A 107 4.24 -7.72 -27.43
N PHE A 108 4.75 -8.28 -26.32
CA PHE A 108 5.58 -9.49 -26.33
C PHE A 108 4.79 -10.77 -26.00
N ASP A 109 3.50 -10.65 -25.68
CA ASP A 109 2.60 -11.76 -25.35
C ASP A 109 1.66 -12.14 -26.52
N GLU A 110 1.91 -11.61 -27.73
CA GLU A 110 1.34 -12.05 -29.03
C GLU A 110 2.40 -12.80 -29.86
#